data_AF-A0A6V7IQC1-F1
#
_entry.id   AF-A0A6V7IQC1-F1
#
_cell.length_a   1.000
_cell.length_b   1.000
_cell.length_c   1.000
_cell.angle_alpha   90.00
_cell.angle_beta   90.00
_cell.angle_gamma   90.00
#
_symmetry.space_group_name_H-M   'P 1'
#
loop_
_entity.id
_entity.type
_entity.pdbx_description
1 polymer ?
#
loop_
_entity_poly.entity_id
_entity_poly.type
_entity_poly.pdbx_seq_one_letter_code
_entity_poly.pdbx_strand_id
1 'polypeptide(L)' 'MVRPILYSHDASPPCRGVLLAIEALGLDVEIRIINLLQDEQLDEKFQK' A
#
# COMPACT_ATOMS: atom_id res chain seq x y z
N MET A 1 -8.38 0.93 18.22
CA MET A 1 -8.34 1.79 17.00
C MET A 1 -8.35 0.89 15.79
N VAL A 2 -8.90 1.36 14.66
CA VAL A 2 -8.84 0.62 13.40
C VAL A 2 -7.41 0.67 12.87
N ARG A 3 -6.84 -0.47 12.50
CA ARG A 3 -5.51 -0.56 11.88
C ARG A 3 -5.64 -0.19 10.39
N PRO A 4 -4.99 0.87 9.91
CA PRO A 4 -5.04 1.24 8.49
C PRO A 4 -4.41 0.16 7.61
N ILE A 5 -4.83 0.11 6.35
CA ILE A 5 -4.26 -0.78 5.34
C ILE A 5 -3.59 0.07 4.27
N LEU A 6 -2.32 -0.19 3.99
CA LEU A 6 -1.59 0.34 2.84
C LEU A 6 -1.53 -0.73 1.75
N TYR A 7 -2.20 -0.48 0.62
CA TYR A 7 -1.94 -1.23 -0.60
C TYR A 7 -0.68 -0.69 -1.29
N SER A 8 0.29 -1.56 -1.56
CA SER A 8 1.63 -1.16 -1.97
C SER A 8 2.17 -2.02 -3.12
N HIS A 9 3.15 -1.49 -3.83
CA HIS A 9 3.98 -2.26 -4.75
C HIS A 9 5.43 -1.79 -4.65
N ASP A 10 6.36 -2.70 -4.39
CA ASP A 10 7.76 -2.37 -4.07
C ASP A 10 8.50 -1.59 -5.16
N ALA A 11 8.14 -1.82 -6.43
CA ALA A 11 8.73 -1.10 -7.56
C ALA A 11 8.28 0.37 -7.61
N SER A 12 7.14 0.71 -7.00
CA SER A 12 6.52 2.03 -7.04
C SER A 12 7.27 3.03 -6.13
N PRO A 13 7.91 4.08 -6.70
CA PRO A 13 8.54 5.13 -5.91
C PRO A 13 7.62 5.81 -4.88
N PRO A 14 6.35 6.17 -5.18
CA PRO A 14 5.48 6.79 -4.17
C PRO A 14 5.13 5.84 -3.02
N CYS A 15 4.97 4.54 -3.27
CA CYS A 15 4.72 3.56 -2.20
C CYS A 15 5.89 3.52 -1.19
N ARG A 16 7.14 3.54 -1.67
CA ARG A 16 8.32 3.61 -0.78
C ARG A 16 8.36 4.88 0.06
N GLY A 17 7.88 6.01 -0.46
CA GLY A 17 7.74 7.24 0.31
C GLY A 17 6.78 7.07 1.51
N VAL A 18 5.64 6.40 1.29
CA VAL A 18 4.68 6.11 2.37
C VAL A 18 5.26 5.12 3.38
N LEU A 19 5.97 4.08 2.93
CA LEU A 19 6.65 3.12 3.82
C LEU A 19 7.66 3.80 4.75
N LEU A 20 8.47 4.71 4.22
CA LEU A 20 9.41 5.49 5.02
C LEU A 20 8.70 6.38 6.05
N ALA A 21 7.55 6.97 5.69
CA ALA A 21 6.76 7.76 6.62
C ALA A 21 6.14 6.90 7.74
N ILE A 22 5.63 5.71 7.40
CA ILE A 22 5.11 4.75 8.38
C ILE A 22 6.19 4.38 9.39
N GLU A 23 7.38 4.04 8.91
CA GLU A 23 8.53 3.70 9.75
C GLU A 23 8.96 4.89 10.63
N ALA A 24 9.13 6.08 10.04
CA ALA A 24 9.56 7.27 10.75
C ALA A 24 8.58 7.72 11.86
N LEU A 25 7.29 7.41 11.70
CA LEU A 25 6.23 7.77 12.65
C LEU A 25 5.85 6.62 13.60
N GLY A 26 6.41 5.42 13.42
CA GLY A 26 6.09 4.24 14.23
C GLY A 26 4.62 3.82 14.13
N LEU A 27 4.02 3.92 12.95
CA LEU A 27 2.60 3.61 12.75
C LEU A 27 2.37 2.10 12.59
N ASP A 28 1.38 1.56 13.30
CA ASP A 28 0.88 0.19 13.07
C ASP A 28 -0.06 0.17 11.86
N VAL A 29 0.44 -0.29 10.72
CA VAL A 29 -0.26 -0.33 9.43
C VAL A 29 -0.14 -1.73 8.82
N GLU A 30 -1.25 -2.28 8.33
CA GLU A 30 -1.24 -3.51 7.53
C GLU A 30 -0.75 -3.20 6.12
N ILE A 31 0.23 -3.94 5.62
CA ILE A 31 0.72 -3.77 4.25
C ILE A 31 0.19 -4.90 3.38
N ARG A 32 -0.51 -4.54 2.31
CA ARG A 32 -1.02 -5.47 1.29
C ARG A 32 -0.32 -5.20 -0.03
N ILE A 33 0.44 -6.16 -0.52
CA ILE A 33 1.06 -6.03 -1.84
C ILE A 33 0.02 -6.29 -2.92
N ILE A 34 -0.01 -5.42 -3.93
CA ILE A 34 -0.81 -5.61 -5.14
C ILE A 34 0.08 -5.90 -6.34
N ASN A 35 -0.42 -6.72 -7.26
CA ASN A 35 0.27 -7.11 -8.47
C ASN A 35 -0.14 -6.22 -9.65
N LEU A 36 0.68 -5.20 -9.94
CA LEU A 36 0.43 -4.31 -11.07
C LEU A 36 0.63 -4.99 -12.44
N LEU A 37 1.41 -6.09 -12.51
CA LEU A 37 1.58 -6.86 -13.75
C LEU A 37 0.35 -7.71 -14.09
N GLN A 38 -0.57 -7.86 -13.15
CA GLN A 38 -1.85 -8.55 -13.34
C GLN A 38 -3.02 -7.57 -13.30
N ASP A 39 -2.75 -6.27 -13.39
CA ASP A 39 -3.76 -5.22 -13.38
C ASP A 39 -4.70 -5.22 -12.15
N GLU A 40 -4.23 -5.68 -10.98
CA GLU A 40 -5.04 -5.71 -9.75
C GLU A 40 -5.53 -4.31 -9.32
N GLN A 41 -4.82 -3.25 -9.71
CA GLN A 41 -5.25 -1.86 -9.51
C GLN A 41 -6.46 -1.47 -10.37
N LEU A 42 -6.77 -2.26 -11.40
CA LEU A 42 -7.92 -2.07 -12.29
C LEU A 42 -9.14 -2.88 -11.84
N ASP A 43 -8.98 -3.79 -10.87
CA ASP A 43 -10.11 -4.54 -10.32
C ASP A 43 -11.11 -3.58 -9.66
N GLU A 44 -12.41 -3.86 -9.84
CA GLU A 44 -13.49 -3.08 -9.25
C GLU A 44 -13.37 -2.97 -7.72
N LYS A 45 -12.81 -4.01 -7.09
CA LYS A 45 -12.54 -4.07 -5.63
C LYS A 45 -11.48 -3.07 -5.16
N PHE A 46 -10.64 -2.57 -6.07
CA PHE A 46 -9.58 -1.61 -5.78
C PHE A 46 -10.00 -0.18 -6.11
N GLN A 47 -10.85 0.00 -7.12
CA GLN A 47 -11.31 1.32 -7.57
C GLN A 47 -12.46 1.90 -6.72
N LYS A 48 -13.13 1.09 -5.89
CA LYS A 48 -14.27 1.47 -5.06
C LYS A 48 -13.96 1.30 -3.58
#